data_AF-A0A1J3E7H8-F1
#
_entry.id   AF-A0A1J3E7H8-F1
#
_cell.length_a   1.000
_cell.length_b   1.000
_cell.length_c   1.000
_cell.angle_alpha   90.00
_cell.angle_beta   90.00
_cell.angle_gamma   90.00
#
_symmetry.space_group_name_H-M   'P 1'
#
loop_
_entity.id
_entity.type
_entity.pdbx_description
1 polymer ?
#
loop_
_entity_poly.entity_id
_entity_poly.type
_entity_poly.pdbx_seq_one_letter_code
_entity_poly.pdbx_strand_id
1 'polypeptide(L)'
;CLQSFYGCLSCDFILHQHCAKLPRKKWHVRHNDRLTLVTDEADYFMCNACFRVSNGFVYKDEKEVLECPSHPNHPLFHIPHNGP
;
A
#
# COMPACT_ATOMS: atom_id res chain seq x y z
N CYS A 1 -21.86 -1.42 1.69
CA CYS A 1 -20.59 -1.50 2.46
C CYS A 1 -20.39 -0.19 3.20
N LEU A 2 -20.65 -0.13 4.51
CA LEU A 2 -20.37 1.05 5.32
C LEU A 2 -18.85 1.15 5.50
N GLN A 3 -18.22 2.04 4.74
CA GLN A 3 -16.79 2.29 4.85
C GLN A 3 -16.57 3.20 6.05
N SER A 4 -15.89 2.72 7.10
CA SER A 4 -15.59 3.49 8.31
C SER A 4 -14.22 4.16 8.21
N PHE A 5 -14.12 5.40 8.70
CA PHE A 5 -12.95 6.26 8.59
C PHE A 5 -12.55 6.84 9.97
N TYR A 6 -11.26 7.03 10.19
CA TYR A 6 -10.73 7.89 11.25
C TYR A 6 -10.43 9.25 10.66
N GLY A 7 -10.94 10.31 11.29
CA GLY A 7 -10.56 11.70 11.00
C GLY A 7 -9.63 12.23 12.08
N CYS A 8 -8.63 13.00 11.71
CA CYS A 8 -7.84 13.77 12.67
C CYS A 8 -8.63 15.03 13.08
N LEU A 9 -8.63 15.37 14.37
CA LEU A 9 -9.27 16.59 14.87
C LEU A 9 -8.38 17.83 14.71
N SER A 10 -7.07 17.63 14.55
CA SER A 10 -6.07 18.69 14.49
C SER A 10 -5.65 19.05 13.06
N CYS A 11 -6.00 18.23 12.05
CA CYS A 11 -5.74 18.48 10.64
C CYS A 11 -6.75 17.76 9.75
N ASP A 12 -6.84 18.12 8.46
CA ASP A 12 -7.79 17.55 7.48
C ASP A 12 -7.41 16.14 6.99
N PHE A 13 -6.71 15.37 7.82
CA PHE A 13 -6.28 14.03 7.50
C PHE A 13 -7.39 13.01 7.77
N ILE A 14 -7.72 12.21 6.75
CA ILE A 14 -8.73 11.14 6.82
C ILE A 14 -8.08 9.80 6.46
N LEU A 15 -8.30 8.79 7.30
CA LEU A 15 -7.75 7.44 7.13
C LEU A 15 -8.85 6.39 7.17
N HIS A 16 -8.95 5.58 6.12
CA HIS A 16 -9.81 4.39 6.13
C HIS A 16 -9.44 3.47 7.30
N GLN A 17 -10.44 3.02 8.07
CA GLN A 17 -10.21 2.13 9.21
C GLN A 17 -9.58 0.80 8.80
N HIS A 18 -9.86 0.31 7.58
CA HIS A 18 -9.19 -0.86 7.02
C HIS A 18 -7.69 -0.60 6.81
N CYS A 19 -7.33 0.55 6.21
CA CYS A 19 -5.94 0.94 6.00
C CYS A 19 -5.19 1.14 7.32
N ALA A 20 -5.85 1.68 8.35
CA ALA A 20 -5.27 1.83 9.69
C ALA A 20 -4.91 0.50 10.37
N LYS A 21 -5.57 -0.60 9.97
CA LYS A 21 -5.32 -1.96 10.50
C LYS A 21 -4.29 -2.72 9.67
N LEU A 22 -3.77 -2.15 8.59
CA LEU A 22 -2.73 -2.80 7.79
C LEU A 22 -1.43 -2.90 8.60
N PRO A 23 -0.68 -4.01 8.48
CA PRO A 23 0.54 -4.21 9.24
C PRO A 23 1.63 -3.23 8.78
N ARG A 24 2.34 -2.60 9.72
CA ARG A 24 3.46 -1.67 9.40
C ARG A 24 4.64 -2.33 8.69
N LYS A 25 4.75 -3.66 8.81
CA LYS A 25 5.77 -4.48 8.15
C LYS A 25 5.07 -5.63 7.44
N LYS A 26 5.36 -5.80 6.15
CA LYS A 26 4.87 -6.93 5.35
C LYS A 26 6.06 -7.75 4.86
N TRP A 27 5.86 -9.06 4.76
CA TRP A 27 6.84 -9.97 4.18
C TRP A 27 6.50 -10.17 2.71
N HIS A 28 7.42 -9.84 1.82
CA HIS A 28 7.23 -10.08 0.40
C HIS A 28 7.76 -11.46 0.03
N VAL A 29 6.86 -12.37 -0.35
CA VAL A 29 7.17 -13.78 -0.61
C VAL A 29 8.17 -13.95 -1.78
N ARG A 30 8.23 -12.99 -2.72
CA ARG A 30 9.13 -13.10 -3.89
C ARG A 30 10.60 -12.77 -3.58
N HIS A 31 10.87 -12.03 -2.50
CA HIS A 31 12.23 -11.54 -2.23
C HIS A 31 12.76 -11.88 -0.84
N ASN A 32 11.93 -12.42 0.07
CA ASN A 32 12.28 -12.61 1.49
C ASN A 32 12.73 -11.30 2.20
N ASP A 33 12.60 -10.17 1.49
CA ASP A 33 12.95 -8.84 1.94
C ASP A 33 11.76 -8.24 2.72
N ARG A 34 12.07 -7.54 3.82
CA ARG A 34 11.06 -6.91 4.68
C ARG A 34 10.67 -5.56 4.10
N LEU A 35 9.40 -5.44 3.71
CA LEU A 35 8.82 -4.18 3.33
C LEU A 35 8.43 -3.37 4.57
N THR A 36 8.84 -2.11 4.61
CA THR A 36 8.51 -1.13 5.65
C THR A 36 7.54 -0.11 5.08
N LEU A 37 6.48 0.19 5.84
CA LEU A 37 5.54 1.25 5.49
C LEU A 37 6.19 2.63 5.71
N VAL A 38 6.24 3.42 4.66
CA VAL A 38 6.72 4.81 4.65
C VAL A 38 5.51 5.72 4.47
N THR A 39 5.44 6.78 5.29
CA THR A 39 4.25 7.64 5.43
C THR A 39 4.52 9.13 5.20
N ASP A 40 5.78 9.50 4.97
CA ASP A 40 6.27 10.88 4.90
C ASP A 40 6.74 11.31 3.50
N GLU A 41 6.90 10.37 2.56
CA GLU A 41 7.59 10.65 1.29
C GLU A 41 6.78 10.43 0.00
N ALA A 42 5.61 9.81 0.04
CA ALA A 42 4.98 9.36 -1.21
C ALA A 42 4.04 10.40 -1.81
N ASP A 43 4.62 11.26 -2.64
CA ASP A 43 3.97 11.80 -3.84
C ASP A 43 3.41 10.66 -4.73
N TYR A 44 2.87 10.99 -5.91
CA TYR A 44 2.39 9.96 -6.84
C TYR A 44 3.50 8.97 -7.24
N PHE A 45 3.24 7.67 -7.07
CA PHE A 45 4.16 6.58 -7.45
C PHE A 45 3.44 5.48 -8.23
N MET A 46 4.20 4.74 -9.04
CA MET A 46 3.70 3.54 -9.72
C MET A 46 3.90 2.31 -8.83
N CYS A 47 2.83 1.59 -8.51
CA CYS A 47 2.94 0.34 -7.75
C CYS A 47 3.52 -0.78 -8.61
N ASN A 48 4.61 -1.40 -8.17
CA ASN A 48 5.29 -2.48 -8.89
C ASN A 48 4.45 -3.76 -8.98
N ALA A 49 3.47 -3.94 -8.08
CA ALA A 49 2.63 -5.14 -8.05
C ALA A 49 1.41 -5.08 -8.98
N CYS A 50 0.81 -3.90 -9.19
CA CYS A 50 -0.38 -3.75 -10.03
C CYS A 50 -0.25 -2.75 -11.18
N PHE A 51 0.89 -2.08 -11.32
CA PHE A 51 1.13 -1.06 -12.33
C PHE A 51 0.07 0.04 -12.33
N ARG A 52 -0.43 0.39 -11.14
CA ARG A 52 -1.35 1.52 -10.93
C ARG A 52 -0.64 2.64 -10.22
N VAL A 53 -0.98 3.87 -10.59
CA VAL A 53 -0.57 5.07 -9.87
C VAL A 53 -1.26 5.10 -8.52
N SER A 54 -0.49 5.29 -7.45
CA SER A 54 -0.94 5.41 -6.07
C SER A 54 -0.26 6.59 -5.40
N ASN A 55 -0.76 7.02 -4.24
CA ASN A 55 -0.23 8.15 -3.49
C ASN A 55 -0.40 7.92 -1.97
N GLY A 56 0.30 8.72 -1.16
CA GLY A 56 0.16 8.75 0.28
C GLY A 56 1.05 7.74 1.02
N PHE A 57 0.63 6.48 1.09
CA PHE A 57 1.36 5.44 1.83
C PHE A 57 2.01 4.45 0.87
N VAL A 58 3.25 4.07 1.14
CA VAL A 58 4.01 3.13 0.30
C VAL A 58 4.78 2.14 1.16
N TYR A 59 4.81 0.88 0.74
CA TYR A 59 5.75 -0.10 1.27
C TYR A 59 7.03 -0.02 0.46
N LYS A 60 8.18 0.13 1.14
CA LYS A 60 9.54 0.14 0.57
C LYS A 60 10.41 -0.96 1.18
N ASP A 61 11.29 -1.58 0.39
CA ASP A 61 12.43 -2.38 0.89
C ASP A 61 13.75 -1.67 0.61
N GLU A 62 14.88 -2.30 0.94
CA GLU A 62 16.23 -1.79 0.68
C GLU A 62 16.54 -1.57 -0.82
N LYS A 63 15.70 -2.09 -1.72
CA LYS A 63 15.82 -1.98 -3.18
C LYS A 63 14.82 -0.98 -3.77
N GLU A 64 14.18 -0.17 -2.93
CA GLU A 64 13.17 0.82 -3.32
C GLU A 64 11.96 0.20 -4.05
N VAL A 65 11.59 -1.04 -3.75
CA VAL A 65 10.36 -1.63 -4.30
C VAL A 65 9.15 -0.88 -3.75
N LEU A 66 8.36 -0.26 -4.62
CA LEU A 66 7.19 0.52 -4.24
C LEU A 66 5.90 -0.30 -4.37
N GLU A 67 5.27 -0.61 -3.25
CA GLU A 67 3.97 -1.31 -3.22
C GLU A 67 2.89 -0.47 -2.53
N CYS A 68 1.69 -0.44 -3.13
CA CYS A 68 0.56 0.24 -2.52
C CYS A 68 -0.09 -0.61 -1.41
N PRO A 69 -0.56 -0.01 -0.30
CA PRO A 69 -1.11 -0.74 0.84
C PRO A 69 -2.41 -1.47 0.54
N SER A 70 -3.11 -1.02 -0.50
CA SER A 70 -4.41 -1.53 -0.96
C SER A 70 -4.36 -2.96 -1.50
N HIS A 71 -3.17 -3.54 -1.69
CA HIS A 71 -3.07 -4.96 -1.98
C HIS A 71 -3.36 -5.81 -0.75
N PRO A 72 -4.37 -6.71 -0.79
CA PRO A 72 -4.51 -7.73 0.23
C PRO A 72 -3.24 -8.58 0.26
N ASN A 73 -2.91 -9.12 1.44
CA ASN A 73 -1.83 -10.09 1.64
C ASN A 73 -2.15 -11.41 0.91
N HIS A 74 -2.27 -11.38 -0.41
CA HIS A 74 -2.44 -12.56 -1.23
C HIS A 74 -1.06 -12.99 -1.73
N PRO A 75 -0.73 -14.29 -1.78
CA PRO A 75 0.42 -14.76 -2.53
C PRO A 75 0.28 -14.20 -3.95
N LEU A 76 1.28 -13.44 -4.38
CA LEU A 76 1.28 -12.67 -5.62
C LEU A 76 1.14 -13.59 -6.83
N PHE A 77 -0.08 -13.94 -7.18
CA PHE A 77 -0.41 -14.31 -8.53
C PHE A 77 -0.66 -13.01 -9.27
N HIS A 78 0.32 -12.67 -10.10
CA HIS A 78 0.17 -11.67 -11.14
C HIS A 78 -1.00 -12.11 -12.02
N ILE A 79 -2.20 -11.59 -11.79
CA ILE A 79 -3.31 -11.72 -12.73
C ILE A 79 -3.15 -10.54 -13.68
N PRO A 80 -2.70 -10.76 -14.93
CA PRO A 80 -2.68 -9.68 -15.90
C PRO A 80 -4.14 -9.28 -16.12
N HIS A 81 -4.48 -8.06 -15.71
CA HIS A 81 -5.71 -7.43 -16.17
C HIS A 81 -5.51 -7.02 -17.63
N ASN A 82 -5.71 -7.97 -18.55
CA ASN A 82 -6.10 -7.62 -19.90
C ASN A 82 -7.56 -7.14 -19.81
N GLY A 83 -7.74 -5.81 -19.77
CA GLY A 83 -9.05 -5.20 -19.97
C GLY A 83 -9.43 -5.17 -21.46
N PRO A 84 -10.73 -5.09 -21.79
CA PRO A 84 -11.21 -4.84 -23.15
C PRO A 84 -10.82 -3.44 -23.65
#